data_AF-A0A0Q6DFV2-F1
#
_entry.id   AF-A0A0Q6DFV2-F1
#
_cell.length_a   1.000
_cell.length_b   1.000
_cell.length_c   1.000
_cell.angle_alpha   90.00
_cell.angle_beta   90.00
_cell.angle_gamma   90.00
#
_symmetry.space_group_name_H-M   'P 1'
#
loop_
_entity.id
_entity.type
_entity.pdbx_description
1 polymer ?
#
loop_
_entity_poly.entity_id
_entity_poly.type
_entity_poly.pdbx_seq_one_letter_code
_entity_poly.pdbx_strand_id
1 'polypeptide(L)'
;MAIPETLPLVIDPEIGARLERRASLEQTSASSIAERAIAAYLQANELKEEAIHNAALEADKGVFISSEAIERWMMSWDTDDELPPPEPDILLHAR
;
A
#
# COMPACT_ATOMS: atom_id res chain seq x y z
N MET A 1 6.44 -23.73 -17.44
CA MET A 1 7.44 -23.52 -16.36
C MET A 1 8.32 -22.37 -16.81
N ALA A 2 8.30 -21.23 -16.11
CA ALA A 2 9.16 -20.11 -16.46
C ALA A 2 10.63 -20.48 -16.17
N ILE A 3 11.54 -20.02 -17.02
CA ILE A 3 12.98 -20.22 -16.82
C ILE A 3 13.43 -19.12 -15.84
N PRO A 4 14.12 -19.45 -14.74
CA PRO A 4 14.64 -18.43 -13.84
C PRO A 4 15.64 -17.55 -14.59
N GLU A 5 15.45 -16.24 -14.48
CA GLU A 5 16.36 -15.25 -15.05
C GLU A 5 17.37 -14.82 -13.98
N THR A 6 18.64 -14.72 -14.37
CA THR A 6 19.72 -14.28 -13.47
C THR A 6 20.07 -12.83 -13.80
N LEU A 7 19.97 -11.96 -12.80
CA LEU A 7 20.33 -10.55 -12.91
C LEU A 7 21.60 -10.26 -12.09
N PRO A 8 22.69 -9.75 -12.69
CA PRO A 8 23.82 -9.23 -11.92
C PRO A 8 23.39 -7.99 -11.15
N LEU A 9 23.44 -8.06 -9.82
CA LEU A 9 23.04 -6.99 -8.91
C LEU A 9 24.25 -6.48 -8.13
N VAL A 10 24.50 -5.18 -8.23
CA VAL A 10 25.46 -4.49 -7.34
C VAL A 10 24.69 -3.97 -6.14
N ILE A 11 25.08 -4.40 -4.94
CA ILE A 11 24.47 -3.97 -3.69
C ILE A 11 25.50 -3.34 -2.77
N ASP A 12 25.02 -2.46 -1.90
CA ASP A 12 25.81 -1.96 -0.80
C ASP A 12 26.32 -3.14 0.07
N PRO A 13 27.61 -3.16 0.48
CA PRO A 13 28.17 -4.24 1.29
C PRO A 13 27.42 -4.49 2.61
N GLU A 14 26.88 -3.45 3.24
CA GLU A 14 26.10 -3.57 4.47
C GLU A 14 24.77 -4.31 4.20
N ILE A 15 24.12 -4.00 3.08
CA ILE A 15 22.89 -4.68 2.64
C ILE A 15 23.20 -6.16 2.37
N GLY A 16 24.29 -6.46 1.66
CA GLY A 16 24.75 -7.83 1.43
C GLY A 16 24.94 -8.60 2.74
N ALA A 17 25.66 -8.01 3.70
CA ALA A 17 25.86 -8.62 5.00
C ALA A 17 24.56 -8.84 5.78
N ARG A 18 23.58 -7.92 5.65
CA ARG A 18 22.26 -8.07 6.28
C ARG A 18 21.44 -9.19 5.63
N LEU A 19 21.47 -9.31 4.30
CA LEU A 19 20.81 -10.39 3.57
C LEU A 19 21.38 -11.75 3.97
N GLU A 20 22.70 -11.87 4.05
CA GLU A 20 23.37 -13.13 4.44
C GLU A 20 23.04 -13.56 5.88
N ARG A 21 23.03 -12.61 6.83
CA ARG A 21 22.59 -12.91 8.20
C ARG A 21 21.16 -13.43 8.23
N ARG A 22 20.26 -12.81 7.47
CA ARG A 22 18.86 -13.23 7.40
C ARG A 22 18.70 -14.59 6.73
N ALA A 23 19.41 -14.81 5.63
CA ALA A 23 19.43 -16.06 4.90
C ALA A 23 19.89 -17.23 5.78
N SER A 24 20.94 -17.00 6.58
CA SER A 24 21.46 -17.99 7.54
C SER A 24 20.44 -18.36 8.61
N LEU A 25 19.70 -17.38 9.16
CA LEU A 25 18.65 -17.61 10.15
C LEU A 25 17.45 -18.38 9.56
N GLU A 26 17.12 -18.13 8.30
CA GLU A 26 15.98 -18.74 7.60
C GLU A 26 16.37 -20.00 6.81
N GLN A 27 17.62 -20.47 6.90
CA GLN A 27 18.15 -21.62 6.17
C GLN A 27 17.89 -21.54 4.64
N THR A 28 18.05 -20.35 4.08
CA THR A 28 17.88 -20.08 2.64
C THR A 28 19.08 -19.31 2.09
N SER A 29 19.06 -18.94 0.82
CA SER A 29 20.12 -18.14 0.18
C SER A 29 19.81 -16.63 0.27
N ALA A 30 20.86 -15.79 0.33
CA ALA A 30 20.70 -14.34 0.23
C ALA A 30 19.97 -13.91 -1.05
N SER A 31 20.18 -14.63 -2.16
CA SER A 31 19.46 -14.41 -3.41
C SER A 31 17.96 -14.67 -3.28
N SER A 32 17.53 -15.69 -2.53
CA SER A 32 16.11 -15.95 -2.27
C SER A 32 15.49 -14.89 -1.34
N ILE A 33 16.24 -14.41 -0.34
CA ILE A 33 15.80 -13.25 0.46
C ILE A 33 15.62 -12.02 -0.44
N ALA A 34 16.60 -11.74 -1.31
CA ALA A 34 16.57 -10.60 -2.21
C ALA A 34 15.41 -10.69 -3.21
N GLU A 35 15.18 -11.85 -3.81
CA GLU A 35 14.04 -12.10 -4.72
C GLU A 35 12.71 -11.77 -4.04
N ARG A 36 12.48 -12.31 -2.83
CA ARG A 36 11.24 -12.03 -2.09
C ARG A 36 11.11 -10.56 -1.71
N ALA A 37 12.20 -9.90 -1.34
CA ALA A 37 12.19 -8.48 -1.02
C ALA A 37 11.88 -7.61 -2.25
N ILE A 38 12.44 -7.93 -3.41
CA ILE A 38 12.17 -7.26 -4.68
C ILE A 38 10.72 -7.48 -5.10
N ALA A 39 10.21 -8.72 -5.02
CA ALA A 39 8.82 -9.03 -5.35
C ALA A 39 7.84 -8.25 -4.45
N ALA A 40 8.11 -8.21 -3.13
CA ALA A 40 7.30 -7.44 -2.20
C ALA A 40 7.35 -5.93 -2.48
N TYR A 41 8.51 -5.39 -2.86
CA TYR A 41 8.66 -3.99 -3.24
C TYR A 41 7.87 -3.65 -4.50
N LEU A 42 7.97 -4.46 -5.55
CA LEU A 42 7.24 -4.26 -6.80
C LEU A 42 5.73 -4.30 -6.58
N GLN A 43 5.24 -5.33 -5.88
CA GLN A 43 3.82 -5.45 -5.54
C GLN A 43 3.32 -4.26 -4.73
N ALA A 44 4.07 -3.80 -3.72
CA ALA A 44 3.68 -2.65 -2.92
C ALA A 44 3.61 -1.36 -3.75
N ASN A 45 4.52 -1.18 -4.71
CA ASN A 45 4.49 -0.04 -5.62
C ASN A 45 3.29 -0.11 -6.57
N GLU A 46 3.04 -1.26 -7.20
CA GLU A 46 1.91 -1.45 -8.11
C GLU A 46 0.57 -1.15 -7.41
N LEU A 47 0.38 -1.68 -6.20
CA LEU A 47 -0.82 -1.40 -5.39
C LEU A 47 -0.95 0.08 -5.04
N LYS A 48 0.16 0.76 -4.75
CA LYS A 48 0.16 2.19 -4.45
C LYS A 48 -0.20 3.01 -5.69
N GLU A 49 0.38 2.69 -6.84
CA GLU A 49 0.09 3.38 -8.10
C GLU A 49 -1.38 3.21 -8.50
N GLU A 50 -1.91 2.00 -8.38
CA GLU A 50 -3.33 1.71 -8.61
C GLU A 50 -4.23 2.48 -7.63
N ALA A 51 -3.90 2.49 -6.34
CA ALA A 51 -4.67 3.22 -5.33
C ALA A 51 -4.70 4.73 -5.59
N ILE A 52 -3.57 5.33 -5.98
CA ILE A 52 -3.49 6.76 -6.34
C ILE A 52 -4.31 7.04 -7.60
N HIS A 53 -4.18 6.20 -8.62
CA HIS A 53 -4.92 6.35 -9.87
C HIS A 53 -6.44 6.29 -9.62
N ASN A 54 -6.89 5.29 -8.87
CA ASN A 54 -8.30 5.13 -8.53
C ASN A 54 -8.81 6.31 -7.67
N ALA A 55 -8.03 6.76 -6.68
CA ALA A 55 -8.39 7.92 -5.87
C ALA A 55 -8.52 9.21 -6.71
N ALA A 56 -7.68 9.40 -7.72
CA ALA A 56 -7.80 10.52 -8.65
C ALA A 56 -9.08 10.43 -9.49
N LEU A 57 -9.39 9.25 -10.05
CA LEU A 57 -10.63 9.02 -10.81
C LEU A 57 -11.89 9.23 -9.94
N GLU A 58 -11.88 8.81 -8.68
CA GLU A 58 -12.99 9.06 -7.75
C GLU A 58 -13.13 10.55 -7.42
N ALA A 59 -12.02 11.26 -7.19
CA ALA A 59 -12.03 12.69 -6.95
C ALA A 59 -12.57 13.50 -8.15
N ASP A 60 -12.26 13.08 -9.38
CA ASP A 60 -12.76 13.71 -10.60
C ASP A 60 -14.30 13.66 -10.72
N LYS A 61 -14.96 12.68 -10.09
CA LYS A 61 -16.44 12.63 -10.00
C LYS A 61 -17.02 13.83 -9.26
N GLY A 62 -16.22 14.52 -8.45
CA GLY A 62 -16.61 15.72 -7.73
C GLY A 62 -17.56 15.45 -6.56
N VAL A 63 -17.62 14.22 -6.05
CA VAL A 63 -18.49 13.79 -4.95
C VAL A 63 -17.64 13.46 -3.73
N PHE A 64 -17.80 14.22 -2.65
CA PHE A 64 -16.99 14.06 -1.44
C PHE A 64 -17.85 14.08 -0.18
N ILE A 65 -17.29 13.50 0.89
CA ILE A 65 -17.80 13.61 2.25
C ILE A 65 -16.92 14.64 2.99
N SER A 66 -17.54 15.58 3.69
CA SER A 66 -16.84 16.59 4.48
C SER A 66 -16.07 15.97 5.64
N SER A 67 -14.95 16.61 6.02
CA SER A 67 -14.17 16.17 7.18
C SER A 67 -15.01 16.19 8.46
N GLU A 68 -15.92 17.14 8.61
CA GLU A 68 -16.81 17.23 9.77
C GLU A 68 -17.75 16.01 9.86
N ALA A 69 -18.34 15.58 8.74
CA ALA A 69 -19.20 14.39 8.73
C ALA A 69 -18.41 13.11 9.07
N ILE A 70 -17.18 12.98 8.54
CA ILE A 70 -16.27 11.87 8.86
C ILE A 70 -15.86 11.90 10.33
N GLU A 71 -15.50 13.07 10.88
CA GLU A 71 -15.12 13.23 12.28
C GLU A 71 -16.25 12.86 13.24
N ARG A 72 -17.47 13.34 12.99
CA ARG A 72 -18.65 12.97 13.80
C ARG A 72 -18.89 11.46 13.78
N TRP A 73 -18.76 10.84 12.62
CA TRP A 73 -18.90 9.39 12.49
C TRP A 73 -17.80 8.64 13.26
N MET A 74 -16.53 9.00 13.09
CA MET A 74 -15.42 8.38 13.82
C MET A 74 -15.54 8.55 15.34
N MET A 75 -16.02 9.70 15.82
CA MET A 75 -16.23 9.94 17.25
C MET A 75 -17.36 9.10 17.85
N SER A 76 -18.26 8.58 17.02
CA SER A 76 -19.37 7.73 17.46
C SER A 76 -19.00 6.24 17.56
N TRP A 77 -17.85 5.82 17.00
CA TRP A 77 -17.41 4.44 17.05
C TRP A 77 -17.22 3.93 18.49
N ASP A 78 -17.62 2.69 18.73
CA ASP A 78 -17.50 2.02 20.04
C ASP A 78 -18.30 2.74 21.16
N THR A 79 -19.39 3.42 20.77
CA THR A 79 -20.36 4.03 21.70
C THR A 79 -21.75 3.42 21.52
N ASP A 80 -22.62 3.60 22.50
CA ASP A 80 -24.03 3.15 22.42
C ASP A 80 -24.82 3.86 21.30
N ASP A 81 -24.32 5.01 20.83
CA ASP A 81 -24.94 5.86 19.80
C ASP A 81 -24.08 5.91 18.50
N GLU A 82 -23.46 4.78 18.11
CA GLU A 82 -22.66 4.71 16.89
C GLU A 82 -23.48 5.09 15.64
N LEU A 83 -22.97 6.07 14.89
CA LEU A 83 -23.61 6.60 13.70
C LEU A 83 -23.29 5.72 12.48
N PRO A 84 -24.20 5.63 11.49
CA PRO A 84 -23.87 4.99 10.22
C PRO A 84 -22.79 5.80 9.47
N PRO A 85 -22.05 5.16 8.54
CA PRO A 85 -21.14 5.87 7.65
C PRO A 85 -21.83 7.04 6.94
N PRO A 86 -21.20 8.22 6.89
CA PRO A 86 -21.81 9.41 6.32
C PRO A 86 -21.96 9.32 4.80
N GLU A 87 -23.02 9.94 4.27
CA GLU A 87 -23.23 10.12 2.83
C GLU A 87 -22.47 11.35 2.31
N PRO A 88 -22.19 11.44 0.99
CA PRO A 88 -21.58 12.62 0.40
C PRO A 88 -22.43 13.89 0.58
N ASP A 89 -21.82 14.95 1.10
CA ASP A 89 -22.42 16.26 1.37
C ASP A 89 -21.72 17.40 0.60
N ILE A 90 -20.65 17.10 -0.15
CA ILE A 90 -19.94 18.04 -1.02
C ILE A 90 -20.03 17.58 -2.48
N LEU A 91 -20.56 18.45 -3.35
CA LEU A 91 -20.71 18.21 -4.79
C LEU A 91 -20.09 19.36 -5.60
N LEU A 92 -18.94 19.14 -6.23
CA LEU A 92 -18.18 20.20 -6.94
C LEU A 92 -18.71 20.52 -8.34
N HIS A 93 -19.50 19.63 -8.95
CA HIS A 93 -20.08 19.82 -10.30
C HIS A 93 -21.57 20.14 -10.30
N ALA A 94 -22.12 20.64 -9.19
CA ALA A 94 -23.52 21.06 -9.11
C ALA A 94 -23.76 22.38 -9.89
N ARG A 95 -23.85 22.29 -11.22
CA ARG A 95 -24.54 23.25 -12.09
C ARG A 95 -25.26 22.53 -13.22
#